data_AF-R7RPA6-F1
#
_entry.id   AF-R7RPA6-F1
#
_cell.length_a   1.000
_cell.length_b   1.000
_cell.length_c   1.000
_cell.angle_alpha   90.00
_cell.angle_beta   90.00
_cell.angle_gamma   90.00
#
_symmetry.space_group_name_H-M   'P 1'
#
loop_
_entity.id
_entity.type
_entity.pdbx_description
1 polymer ?
#
loop_
_entity_poly.entity_id
_entity_poly.type
_entity_poly.pdbx_seq_one_letter_code
_entity_poly.pdbx_strand_id
1 'polypeptide(L)'
;MNSVIGPFDTNLIAQEAGIAALKDEEFLKFIVEKNDEGRKYYYKEFDRLGLNYIESQANFVMVDTGKDDMDVFNKLLRKVLL
;
A
#
# COMPACT_ATOMS: atom_id res chain seq x y z
N MET A 1 6.92 5.56 -24.38
CA MET A 1 6.77 6.98 -24.04
C MET A 1 5.98 7.62 -25.16
N ASN A 2 4.67 7.79 -24.95
CA ASN A 2 3.79 8.71 -25.67
C ASN A 2 2.42 8.58 -25.01
N SER A 3 2.05 9.57 -24.19
CA SER A 3 0.72 9.67 -23.63
C SER A 3 0.33 11.14 -23.70
N VAL A 4 -0.14 11.54 -24.88
CA VAL A 4 -0.91 12.78 -24.99
C VAL A 4 -2.18 12.52 -24.19
N ILE A 5 -2.32 13.21 -23.06
CA ILE A 5 -3.55 13.20 -22.26
C ILE A 5 -4.61 13.91 -23.09
N GLY A 6 -5.68 13.20 -23.43
CA GLY A 6 -6.82 13.74 -24.12
C GLY A 6 -7.61 14.70 -23.22
N PRO A 7 -8.35 15.66 -23.79
CA PRO A 7 -9.08 16.67 -23.02
C PRO A 7 -10.19 16.10 -22.10
N PHE A 8 -10.57 14.82 -22.27
CA PHE A 8 -11.68 14.18 -21.54
C PHE A 8 -11.30 12.79 -20.97
N ASP A 9 -10.05 12.60 -20.57
CA ASP A 9 -9.56 11.29 -20.11
C ASP A 9 -10.13 10.87 -18.74
N THR A 10 -10.66 11.81 -17.96
CA THR A 10 -11.30 11.53 -16.66
C THR A 10 -12.81 11.57 -16.79
N ASN A 11 -13.48 10.46 -16.51
CA ASN A 11 -14.94 10.38 -16.54
C ASN A 11 -15.59 11.23 -15.42
N LEU A 12 -16.87 11.57 -15.59
CA LEU A 12 -17.60 12.45 -14.67
C LEU A 12 -17.62 11.93 -13.22
N ILE A 13 -17.83 10.62 -13.03
CA ILE A 13 -17.89 10.01 -11.70
C ILE A 13 -16.53 10.15 -10.98
N ALA A 14 -15.43 9.94 -11.70
CA ALA A 14 -14.08 10.09 -11.15
C ALA A 14 -13.76 11.55 -10.79
N GLN A 15 -14.25 12.53 -11.56
CA GLN A 15 -14.09 13.95 -11.22
C GLN A 15 -14.83 14.29 -9.92
N GLU A 16 -16.10 13.91 -9.80
CA GLU A 16 -16.90 14.14 -8.60
C GLU A 16 -16.32 13.43 -7.36
N ALA A 17 -15.90 12.16 -7.52
CA ALA A 17 -15.24 11.41 -6.46
C ALA A 17 -13.92 12.05 -6.02
N GLY A 18 -13.12 12.56 -6.97
CA GLY A 18 -11.87 13.27 -6.68
C GLY A 18 -12.12 14.57 -5.89
N ILE A 19 -13.13 15.35 -6.25
CA ILE A 19 -13.52 16.57 -5.52
C ILE A 19 -13.97 16.22 -4.10
N ALA A 20 -14.76 15.16 -3.93
CA ALA A 20 -15.19 14.70 -2.60
C ALA A 20 -13.99 14.23 -1.77
N ALA A 21 -13.10 13.41 -2.34
CA ALA A 21 -11.92 12.90 -1.66
C ALA A 21 -10.95 14.02 -1.23
N LEU A 22 -10.79 15.07 -2.03
CA LEU A 22 -9.95 16.23 -1.68
C LEU A 22 -10.51 17.05 -0.51
N LYS A 23 -11.81 16.97 -0.23
CA LYS A 23 -12.47 17.71 0.87
C LYS A 23 -12.59 16.89 2.15
N ASP A 24 -12.32 15.58 2.09
CA ASP A 24 -12.49 14.66 3.21
C ASP A 24 -11.21 14.55 4.05
N GLU A 25 -10.91 15.61 4.81
CA GLU A 25 -9.73 15.68 5.68
C GLU A 25 -9.79 14.65 6.83
N GLU A 26 -11.00 14.33 7.32
CA GLU A 26 -11.20 13.34 8.39
C GLU A 26 -10.80 11.94 7.92
N PHE A 27 -11.24 11.55 6.72
CA PHE A 27 -10.85 10.27 6.14
C PHE A 27 -9.35 10.21 5.83
N LEU A 28 -8.76 11.31 5.36
CA LEU A 28 -7.32 11.39 5.14
C LEU A 28 -6.54 11.12 6.44
N LYS A 29 -6.91 11.80 7.53
CA LYS A 29 -6.28 11.59 8.85
C LYS A 29 -6.45 10.14 9.31
N PHE A 30 -7.66 9.59 9.19
CA PHE A 30 -7.96 8.21 9.54
C PHE A 30 -7.08 7.21 8.77
N ILE A 31 -6.93 7.36 7.46
CA ILE A 31 -6.10 6.46 6.65
C ILE A 31 -4.61 6.58 6.99
N VAL A 32 -4.12 7.79 7.27
CA VAL A 32 -2.72 7.99 7.72
C VAL A 32 -2.47 7.27 9.04
N GLU A 33 -3.38 7.41 10.01
CA GLU A 33 -3.30 6.71 11.30
C GLU A 33 -3.36 5.19 11.11
N LYS A 34 -4.27 4.68 10.26
CA LYS A 34 -4.36 3.25 9.98
C LYS A 34 -3.13 2.68 9.29
N ASN A 35 -2.51 3.41 8.37
CA ASN A 35 -1.26 3.00 7.76
C ASN A 35 -0.13 2.92 8.80
N ASP A 36 -0.09 3.86 9.75
CA ASP A 36 0.89 3.85 10.83
C ASP A 36 0.70 2.68 11.80
N GLU A 37 -0.55 2.41 12.20
CA GLU A 37 -0.91 1.21 12.98
C GLU A 37 -0.49 -0.07 12.26
N GLY A 38 -0.77 -0.18 10.95
CA GLY A 38 -0.42 -1.32 10.13
C GLY A 38 1.10 -1.55 10.04
N ARG A 39 1.88 -0.48 9.80
CA ARG A 39 3.34 -0.56 9.80
C ARG A 39 3.89 -1.05 11.14
N LYS A 40 3.42 -0.48 12.25
CA LYS A 40 3.83 -0.88 13.61
C LYS A 40 3.51 -2.35 13.90
N TYR A 41 2.36 -2.83 13.44
CA TYR A 41 2.00 -4.25 13.53
C TYR A 41 3.01 -5.11 12.75
N TYR A 42 3.31 -4.77 11.50
CA TYR A 42 4.26 -5.53 10.70
C TYR A 42 5.66 -5.54 11.32
N TYR A 43 6.16 -4.40 11.81
CA TYR A 43 7.45 -4.32 12.49
C TYR A 43 7.53 -5.29 13.67
N LYS A 44 6.53 -5.24 14.55
CA LYS A 44 6.45 -6.16 15.69
C LYS A 44 6.45 -7.63 15.25
N GLU A 45 5.70 -7.97 14.21
CA GLU A 45 5.62 -9.36 13.74
C GLU A 45 6.90 -9.80 13.02
N PHE A 46 7.56 -8.92 12.28
CA PHE A 46 8.86 -9.22 11.65
C PHE A 46 9.97 -9.35 12.69
N ASP A 47 10.02 -8.48 13.71
CA ASP A 47 10.92 -8.61 14.84
C ASP A 47 10.72 -9.96 15.54
N ARG A 48 9.46 -10.35 15.78
CA ARG A 48 9.09 -11.64 16.39
C ARG A 48 9.55 -12.83 15.54
N LEU A 49 9.52 -12.70 14.21
CA LEU A 49 9.96 -13.73 13.27
C LEU A 49 11.46 -13.69 12.98
N GLY A 50 12.19 -12.69 13.49
CA GLY A 50 13.62 -12.49 13.21
C GLY A 50 13.90 -12.09 11.75
N LEU A 51 12.96 -11.42 11.09
CA LEU A 51 13.10 -10.95 9.71
C LEU A 51 13.60 -9.51 9.68
N ASN A 52 14.58 -9.23 8.83
CA ASN A 52 15.03 -7.86 8.60
C ASN A 52 14.04 -7.13 7.71
N TYR A 53 13.80 -5.85 7.98
CA TYR A 53 12.95 -4.99 7.14
C TYR A 53 13.48 -3.56 7.13
N ILE A 54 12.98 -2.75 6.19
CA ILE A 54 13.27 -1.33 6.13
C ILE A 54 12.10 -0.54 6.72
N GLU A 55 12.40 0.34 7.67
CA GLU A 55 11.41 1.30 8.16
C GLU A 55 10.87 2.14 7.02
N SER A 56 9.55 2.24 6.95
CA SER A 56 8.83 2.77 5.81
C SER A 56 7.98 3.96 6.25
N GLN A 57 7.96 4.98 5.40
CA GLN A 57 7.02 6.11 5.51
C GLN A 57 5.82 5.94 4.57
N ALA A 58 5.76 4.83 3.82
CA ALA A 58 4.69 4.51 2.87
C ALA A 58 3.60 3.63 3.50
N ASN A 59 2.68 3.15 2.68
CA ASN A 59 1.61 2.21 3.06
C ASN A 59 2.01 0.72 2.90
N PHE A 60 3.30 0.43 2.79
CA PHE A 60 3.86 -0.93 2.71
C PHE A 60 5.20 -1.00 3.43
N VAL A 61 5.66 -2.21 3.76
CA VAL A 61 6.96 -2.46 4.38
C VAL A 61 7.73 -3.46 3.52
N MET A 62 8.98 -3.15 3.18
CA MET A 62 9.86 -4.09 2.51
C MET A 62 10.56 -4.97 3.55
N VAL A 63 10.40 -6.27 3.42
CA VAL A 63 10.96 -7.28 4.33
C VAL A 63 11.87 -8.23 3.56
N ASP A 64 13.02 -8.52 4.14
CA ASP A 64 13.93 -9.56 3.68
C ASP A 64 13.51 -10.91 4.28
N THR A 65 13.11 -11.82 3.41
CA THR A 65 12.65 -13.16 3.81
C THR A 65 13.76 -14.20 3.84
N GLY A 66 14.97 -13.85 3.39
CA GLY A 66 16.10 -14.77 3.20
C GLY A 66 15.83 -15.87 2.16
N LYS A 67 14.83 -15.69 1.30
CA LYS A 67 14.39 -16.67 0.28
C LYS A 67 14.26 -15.99 -1.08
N ASP A 68 14.24 -16.81 -2.11
CA ASP A 68 13.85 -16.40 -3.46
C ASP A 68 12.46 -15.74 -3.43
N ASP A 69 12.37 -14.54 -4.02
CA ASP A 69 11.18 -13.70 -3.98
C ASP A 69 10.00 -14.33 -4.72
N MET A 70 10.25 -14.98 -5.86
CA MET A 70 9.24 -15.68 -6.65
C MET A 70 8.67 -16.90 -5.93
N ASP A 71 9.48 -17.65 -5.18
CA ASP A 71 8.97 -18.74 -4.32
C ASP A 71 8.05 -18.20 -3.22
N VAL A 72 8.45 -17.12 -2.53
CA VAL A 72 7.61 -16.49 -1.50
C VAL A 72 6.32 -15.94 -2.10
N PHE A 73 6.40 -15.21 -3.22
CA PHE A 73 5.25 -14.66 -3.92
C PHE A 73 4.23 -15.76 -4.29
N ASN A 74 4.69 -16.85 -4.92
CA ASN A 74 3.82 -17.97 -5.30
C ASN A 74 3.18 -18.65 -4.08
N LYS A 75 3.91 -18.76 -2.96
CA LYS A 75 3.37 -19.31 -1.71
C LYS A 75 2.29 -18.43 -1.10
N LEU A 76 2.46 -17.10 -1.17
CA LEU A 76 1.45 -16.15 -0.68
C LEU A 76 0.21 -16.11 -1.58
N LEU A 77 0.41 -16.14 -2.91
CA LEU A 77 -0.68 -16.20 -3.90
C LEU A 77 -1.57 -17.44 -3.68
N ARG A 78 -0.98 -18.62 -3.47
CA ARG A 78 -1.73 -19.86 -3.20
C ARG A 78 -2.51 -19.83 -1.89
N LYS A 79 -2.14 -18.94 -0.95
CA LYS A 79 -2.83 -18.75 0.33
C LYS A 79 -3.91 -17.67 0.26
N VAL A 80 -4.18 -17.09 -0.92
CA VAL A 80 -5.14 -15.99 -1.11
C VAL A 80 -4.78 -14.77 -0.25
N LEU A 81 -3.47 -14.55 -0.05
CA LEU A 81 -2.92 -13.39 0.65
C LEU A 81 -2.44 -12.28 -0.31
N LEU A 82 -2.51 -12.56 -1.62
CA LEU A 82 -2.19 -11.68 -2.74
C LEU A 82 -3.28 -11.79 -3.80
#